data_AF-A0A1F7UTX4-F1
#
_entry.id   AF-A0A1F7UTX4-F1
#
_cell.length_a   1.000
_cell.length_b   1.000
_cell.length_c   1.000
_cell.angle_alpha   90.00
_cell.angle_beta   90.00
_cell.angle_gamma   90.00
#
_symmetry.space_group_name_H-M   'P 1'
#
loop_
_entity.id
_entity.type
_entity.pdbx_description
1 polymer ?
#
loop_
_entity_poly.entity_id
_entity_poly.type
_entity_poly.pdbx_seq_one_letter_code
_entity_poly.pdbx_strand_id
1 'polypeptide(L)'
;MLTGDEKSGKVKYKNCFSTSKRFDGQFGTSPPCSFAVTPNHLGVFLFFCKLCYNKTIMIRWILILLVLGAIVAAFVPSTTTIFTLLLFIAIFFLARNLDFGLILLVFFFPYLGLVIDFSAFEIFREAPYLRSINAPFIDLYGLMLFAAWGLHIIKNAKFKIKNENTDKILHFPFSILNSLPHWRSYLLFWFSGLISLMRVPSIQLDTSIKYFLRPFTFFYLVFFAPVVSILTKIHNPTSSPSPGLRPSSPAGRGASKHFPSPSGRGEGEGQRGGREGLLHRVLTVFYWTGLLSAVDGLLGLFFGAHTGFPRATPFGFFGVNPLGPNHNLLAETLIATAPAGLILATRYTLHATRYNWIRYGMWFQWAVALLTFARTAWIAVVVQGMLYLWFEHRGRLRKVWERARLATLPLLLLLPLLLFTLFSETVRGSTLSRLDQARIAVFYFLRSPWIGQGVGTFIPTLWQTKAFLLEYGEPLEAHGIIFKLMFEQGAFGLITFAFFAGLILLVIWRAYRRTPNTAALAALLIASGSLTYQLFNTTYYTSKLWVPMALAFAIAKIYANTDHHTKMVS
;
A
#
# COMPACT_ATOMS: atom_id res chain seq x y z
N MET A 1 -41.15 -64.76 -0.29
CA MET A 1 -41.43 -63.54 0.50
C MET A 1 -40.63 -62.39 -0.11
N LEU A 2 -41.35 -61.42 -0.74
CA LEU A 2 -41.07 -59.97 -0.92
C LEU A 2 -39.66 -59.54 -1.40
N THR A 3 -39.50 -59.13 -2.68
CA THR A 3 -39.43 -57.72 -3.21
C THR A 3 -38.27 -56.88 -2.65
N GLY A 4 -37.41 -56.18 -3.40
CA GLY A 4 -37.44 -55.78 -4.81
C GLY A 4 -36.19 -54.97 -5.23
N ASP A 5 -36.24 -54.52 -6.49
CA ASP A 5 -35.25 -53.77 -7.28
C ASP A 5 -34.65 -52.50 -6.66
N GLU A 6 -33.40 -52.18 -7.03
CA GLU A 6 -33.09 -50.83 -7.50
C GLU A 6 -31.91 -50.77 -8.52
N LYS A 7 -32.07 -49.85 -9.47
CA LYS A 7 -31.49 -49.85 -10.82
C LYS A 7 -30.09 -49.24 -10.90
N SER A 8 -29.28 -49.80 -11.80
CA SER A 8 -28.05 -49.19 -12.30
C SER A 8 -28.35 -48.05 -13.29
N GLY A 9 -27.79 -46.86 -13.04
CA GLY A 9 -27.83 -45.72 -13.95
C GLY A 9 -26.48 -45.50 -14.63
N LYS A 10 -26.28 -46.05 -15.84
CA LYS A 10 -25.19 -45.69 -16.74
C LYS A 10 -25.58 -44.42 -17.51
N VAL A 11 -24.88 -43.31 -17.26
CA VAL A 11 -25.01 -42.07 -18.05
C VAL A 11 -24.18 -42.21 -19.32
N LYS A 12 -24.86 -42.34 -20.47
CA LYS A 12 -24.27 -42.24 -21.82
C LYS A 12 -24.04 -40.76 -22.17
N TYR A 13 -22.79 -40.36 -22.39
CA TYR A 13 -22.47 -39.11 -23.07
C TYR A 13 -22.71 -39.28 -24.58
N LYS A 14 -23.64 -38.49 -25.12
CA LYS A 14 -23.87 -38.34 -26.56
C LYS A 14 -22.83 -37.37 -27.13
N ASN A 15 -21.94 -37.89 -27.97
CA ASN A 15 -21.12 -37.09 -28.87
C ASN A 15 -22.01 -36.47 -29.94
N CYS A 16 -22.09 -35.13 -29.97
CA CYS A 16 -22.55 -34.39 -31.14
C CYS A 16 -21.33 -33.90 -31.92
N PHE A 17 -20.89 -34.70 -32.89
CA PHE A 17 -20.04 -34.28 -33.99
C PHE A 17 -20.72 -34.71 -35.28
N SER A 18 -21.21 -33.73 -36.02
CA SER A 18 -21.81 -33.81 -37.36
C SER A 18 -22.04 -32.36 -37.78
N THR A 19 -21.79 -31.85 -38.98
CA THR A 19 -21.23 -32.34 -40.23
C THR A 19 -21.05 -31.08 -41.08
N SER A 20 -20.15 -31.15 -42.08
CA SER A 20 -19.96 -30.16 -43.13
C SER A 20 -21.27 -29.62 -43.72
N LYS A 21 -21.33 -28.31 -43.97
CA LYS A 21 -22.13 -27.77 -45.08
C LYS A 21 -21.21 -26.96 -46.00
N ARG A 22 -21.11 -27.45 -47.24
CA ARG A 22 -20.74 -26.69 -48.43
C ARG A 22 -21.64 -25.46 -48.55
N PHE A 23 -21.07 -24.35 -48.96
CA PHE A 23 -21.80 -23.25 -49.57
C PHE A 23 -21.14 -22.97 -50.92
N ASP A 24 -21.83 -23.40 -51.97
CA ASP A 24 -21.63 -22.93 -53.33
C ASP A 24 -22.20 -21.50 -53.44
N GLY A 25 -21.56 -20.72 -54.31
CA GLY A 25 -21.73 -19.28 -54.38
C GLY A 25 -23.04 -18.79 -55.01
N GLN A 26 -23.27 -17.49 -54.83
CA GLN A 26 -24.01 -16.66 -55.76
C GLN A 26 -23.47 -15.22 -55.64
N PHE A 27 -22.89 -14.74 -56.74
CA PHE A 27 -22.59 -13.33 -56.96
C PHE A 27 -23.92 -12.58 -57.08
N GLY A 28 -24.25 -11.77 -56.07
CA GLY A 28 -25.35 -10.82 -56.10
C GLY A 28 -24.80 -9.41 -55.89
N THR A 29 -24.80 -8.62 -56.95
CA THR A 29 -24.52 -7.18 -56.92
C THR A 29 -25.70 -6.44 -56.28
N SER A 30 -25.53 -5.99 -55.04
CA SER A 30 -26.45 -5.07 -54.36
C SER A 30 -25.75 -3.74 -54.05
N PRO A 31 -26.46 -2.60 -54.10
CA PRO A 31 -25.88 -1.25 -54.05
C PRO A 31 -25.28 -0.93 -52.66
N PRO A 32 -24.39 0.07 -52.56
CA PRO A 32 -23.70 0.38 -51.31
C PRO A 32 -24.70 0.87 -50.26
N CYS A 33 -24.92 0.06 -49.22
CA CYS A 33 -25.55 0.52 -47.99
C CYS A 33 -24.69 1.63 -47.37
N SER A 34 -25.31 2.79 -47.22
CA SER A 34 -24.82 3.93 -46.47
C SER A 34 -24.36 3.50 -45.08
N PHE A 35 -23.10 3.78 -44.77
CA PHE A 35 -22.57 3.68 -43.42
C PHE A 35 -23.37 4.61 -42.50
N ALA A 36 -24.16 4.03 -41.60
CA ALA A 36 -24.70 4.74 -40.46
C ALA A 36 -23.53 5.14 -39.55
N VAL A 37 -23.09 6.38 -39.69
CA VAL A 37 -22.15 7.02 -38.78
C VAL A 37 -22.78 7.06 -37.40
N THR A 38 -22.30 6.20 -36.50
CA THR A 38 -22.73 6.18 -35.10
C THR A 38 -22.40 7.52 -34.43
N PRO A 39 -23.32 8.13 -33.66
CA PRO A 39 -23.09 9.41 -33.00
C PRO A 39 -22.22 9.24 -31.74
N ASN A 40 -20.99 8.72 -31.89
CA ASN A 40 -20.00 8.63 -30.81
C ASN A 40 -19.00 9.81 -30.80
N HIS A 41 -19.10 10.74 -31.76
CA HIS A 41 -18.24 11.93 -31.82
C HIS A 41 -18.72 13.08 -30.93
N LEU A 42 -19.99 13.09 -30.49
CA LEU A 42 -20.51 14.15 -29.61
C LEU A 42 -19.94 14.05 -28.18
N GLY A 43 -19.63 12.84 -27.71
CA GLY A 43 -19.01 12.61 -26.40
C GLY A 43 -17.56 13.10 -26.33
N VAL A 44 -16.78 12.93 -27.41
CA VAL A 44 -15.42 13.46 -27.52
C VAL A 44 -15.44 14.98 -27.65
N PHE A 45 -16.40 15.54 -28.41
CA PHE A 45 -16.54 16.98 -28.55
C PHE A 45 -17.00 17.68 -27.26
N LEU A 46 -17.92 17.08 -26.50
CA LEU A 46 -18.31 17.57 -25.17
C LEU A 46 -17.20 17.42 -24.13
N PHE A 47 -16.35 16.40 -24.24
CA PHE A 47 -15.14 16.26 -23.41
C PHE A 47 -14.12 17.38 -23.72
N PHE A 48 -13.90 17.71 -24.99
CA PHE A 48 -13.05 18.83 -25.40
C PHE A 48 -13.66 20.20 -25.05
N CYS A 49 -14.98 20.38 -25.16
CA CYS A 49 -15.66 21.62 -24.73
C CYS A 49 -15.63 21.84 -23.21
N LYS A 50 -15.71 20.78 -22.40
CA LYS A 50 -15.59 20.87 -20.93
C LYS A 50 -14.15 21.17 -20.48
N LEU A 51 -13.15 20.78 -21.29
CA LEU A 51 -11.76 21.21 -21.16
C LEU A 51 -11.57 22.70 -21.52
N CYS A 52 -12.33 23.22 -22.49
CA CYS A 52 -12.26 24.62 -22.91
C CYS A 52 -12.82 25.62 -21.87
N TYR A 53 -13.86 25.28 -21.10
CA TYR A 53 -14.41 26.18 -20.07
C TYR A 53 -13.44 26.43 -18.89
N ASN A 54 -12.41 25.59 -18.72
CA ASN A 54 -11.38 25.76 -17.69
C ASN A 54 -10.05 26.31 -18.23
N LYS A 55 -9.98 26.68 -19.53
CA LYS A 55 -8.75 27.20 -20.14
C LYS A 55 -8.32 28.51 -19.49
N THR A 56 -9.22 29.42 -19.17
CA THR A 56 -8.87 30.74 -18.60
C THR A 56 -8.22 30.63 -17.22
N ILE A 57 -8.71 29.73 -16.37
CA ILE A 57 -8.13 29.46 -15.06
C ILE A 57 -6.77 28.78 -15.21
N MET A 58 -6.67 27.79 -16.10
CA MET A 58 -5.41 27.09 -16.37
C MET A 58 -4.35 28.04 -16.94
N ILE A 59 -4.72 28.92 -17.87
CA ILE A 59 -3.83 29.95 -18.44
C ILE A 59 -3.36 30.91 -17.34
N ARG A 60 -4.25 31.37 -16.45
CA ARG A 60 -3.84 32.24 -15.32
C ARG A 60 -2.85 31.55 -14.38
N TRP A 61 -3.05 30.27 -14.06
CA TRP A 61 -2.08 29.53 -13.24
C TRP A 61 -0.75 29.32 -13.95
N ILE A 62 -0.77 29.00 -15.25
CA ILE A 62 0.44 28.90 -16.07
C ILE A 62 1.18 30.25 -16.07
N LEU A 63 0.47 31.37 -16.23
CA LEU A 63 1.06 32.71 -16.24
C LEU A 63 1.67 33.06 -14.88
N ILE A 64 0.97 32.79 -13.78
CA ILE A 64 1.50 32.99 -12.41
C ILE A 64 2.75 32.14 -12.20
N LEU A 65 2.73 30.86 -12.58
CA LEU A 65 3.87 29.96 -12.46
C LEU A 65 5.04 30.39 -13.35
N LEU A 66 4.78 30.94 -14.53
CA LEU A 66 5.81 31.50 -15.41
C LEU A 66 6.44 32.76 -14.80
N VAL A 67 5.65 33.67 -14.23
CA VAL A 67 6.17 34.87 -13.56
C VAL A 67 6.98 34.49 -12.32
N LEU A 68 6.45 33.60 -11.48
CA LEU A 68 7.18 33.10 -10.30
C LEU A 68 8.46 32.36 -10.72
N GLY A 69 8.38 31.56 -11.78
CA GLY A 69 9.52 30.87 -12.37
C GLY A 69 10.58 31.83 -12.90
N ALA A 70 10.18 32.93 -13.56
CA ALA A 70 11.09 33.97 -14.04
C ALA A 70 11.76 34.74 -12.90
N ILE A 71 11.01 35.04 -11.82
CA ILE A 71 11.57 35.67 -10.62
C ILE A 71 12.59 34.75 -9.96
N VAL A 72 12.25 33.46 -9.78
CA VAL A 72 13.18 32.47 -9.21
C VAL A 72 14.41 32.33 -10.12
N ALA A 73 14.24 32.24 -11.44
CA ALA A 73 15.32 32.14 -12.41
C ALA A 73 16.33 33.31 -12.35
N ALA A 74 15.89 34.50 -11.93
CA ALA A 74 16.76 35.65 -11.80
C ALA A 74 17.73 35.56 -10.61
N PHE A 75 17.40 34.77 -9.58
CA PHE A 75 18.18 34.67 -8.34
C PHE A 75 18.73 33.26 -8.05
N VAL A 76 18.31 32.26 -8.82
CA VAL A 76 18.61 30.84 -8.58
C VAL A 76 19.27 30.26 -9.83
N PRO A 77 20.35 29.45 -9.71
CA PRO A 77 21.01 28.85 -10.87
C PRO A 77 20.00 28.22 -11.85
N SER A 78 20.26 28.37 -13.15
CA SER A 78 19.33 27.94 -14.21
C SER A 78 18.94 26.47 -14.07
N THR A 79 19.86 25.65 -13.61
CA THR A 79 19.67 24.22 -13.35
C THR A 79 18.67 23.93 -12.23
N THR A 80 18.82 24.59 -11.08
CA THR A 80 17.87 24.53 -9.96
C THR A 80 16.49 25.04 -10.35
N THR A 81 16.43 26.06 -11.22
CA THR A 81 15.18 26.57 -11.79
C THR A 81 14.50 25.53 -12.67
N ILE A 82 15.23 24.90 -13.60
CA ILE A 82 14.72 23.83 -14.47
C ILE A 82 14.23 22.65 -13.64
N PHE A 83 15.01 22.20 -12.65
CA PHE A 83 14.62 21.11 -11.76
C PHE A 83 13.33 21.43 -11.00
N THR A 84 13.22 22.63 -10.44
CA THR A 84 12.03 23.09 -9.72
C THR A 84 10.80 23.13 -10.63
N LEU A 85 10.96 23.62 -11.87
CA LEU A 85 9.90 23.63 -12.87
C LEU A 85 9.43 22.21 -13.22
N LEU A 86 10.36 21.28 -13.46
CA LEU A 86 10.05 19.87 -13.73
C LEU A 86 9.33 19.22 -12.55
N LEU A 87 9.75 19.52 -11.31
CA LEU A 87 9.08 19.05 -10.10
C LEU A 87 7.63 19.56 -10.02
N PHE A 88 7.38 20.85 -10.30
CA PHE A 88 6.02 21.39 -10.34
C PHE A 88 5.16 20.76 -11.44
N ILE A 89 5.72 20.54 -12.63
CA ILE A 89 5.04 19.83 -13.72
C ILE A 89 4.67 18.42 -13.29
N ALA A 90 5.60 17.69 -12.66
CA ALA A 90 5.36 16.35 -12.14
C ALA A 90 4.26 16.33 -11.06
N ILE A 91 4.30 17.24 -10.08
CA ILE A 91 3.26 17.38 -9.05
C ILE A 91 1.90 17.67 -9.69
N PHE A 92 1.83 18.57 -10.67
CA PHE A 92 0.57 18.91 -11.34
C PHE A 92 0.03 17.74 -12.18
N PHE A 93 0.91 17.02 -12.88
CA PHE A 93 0.55 15.80 -13.61
C PHE A 93 -0.01 14.73 -12.66
N LEU A 94 0.66 14.49 -11.52
CA LEU A 94 0.20 13.56 -10.51
C LEU A 94 -1.10 14.00 -9.85
N ALA A 95 -1.32 15.30 -9.62
CA ALA A 95 -2.56 15.81 -9.03
C ALA A 95 -3.78 15.54 -9.93
N ARG A 96 -3.56 15.42 -11.24
CA ARG A 96 -4.57 14.99 -12.22
C ARG A 96 -4.71 13.46 -12.30
N ASN A 97 -3.65 12.72 -11.98
CA ASN A 97 -3.54 11.27 -12.13
C ASN A 97 -3.13 10.58 -10.82
N LEU A 98 -3.82 10.85 -9.71
CA LEU A 98 -3.47 10.31 -8.40
C LEU A 98 -3.48 8.78 -8.36
N ASP A 99 -4.37 8.15 -9.13
CA ASP A 99 -4.44 6.70 -9.29
C ASP A 99 -3.11 6.12 -9.80
N PHE A 100 -2.51 6.77 -10.80
CA PHE A 100 -1.19 6.40 -11.33
C PHE A 100 -0.09 6.66 -10.31
N GLY A 101 -0.15 7.81 -9.63
CA GLY A 101 0.80 8.15 -8.58
C GLY A 101 0.84 7.14 -7.45
N LEU A 102 -0.33 6.68 -7.00
CA LEU A 102 -0.45 5.65 -5.99
C LEU A 102 0.11 4.30 -6.46
N ILE A 103 -0.16 3.90 -7.71
CA ILE A 103 0.36 2.66 -8.28
C ILE A 103 1.90 2.67 -8.26
N LEU A 104 2.54 3.77 -8.66
CA LEU A 104 3.98 3.91 -8.60
C LEU A 104 4.52 3.91 -7.16
N LEU A 105 3.84 4.59 -6.22
CA LEU A 105 4.22 4.54 -4.80
C LEU A 105 4.22 3.09 -4.29
N VAL A 106 3.18 2.34 -4.60
CA VAL A 106 3.02 0.92 -4.21
C VAL A 106 3.98 0.01 -4.95
N PHE A 107 4.43 0.37 -6.16
CA PHE A 107 5.50 -0.36 -6.82
C PHE A 107 6.84 -0.12 -6.11
N PHE A 108 7.15 1.14 -5.79
CA PHE A 108 8.45 1.53 -5.25
C PHE A 108 8.59 1.42 -3.73
N PHE A 109 7.51 1.10 -3.00
CA PHE A 109 7.51 1.07 -1.54
C PHE A 109 8.62 0.23 -0.88
N PRO A 110 9.11 -0.89 -1.45
CA PRO A 110 10.11 -1.71 -0.78
C PRO A 110 11.54 -1.33 -1.12
N TYR A 111 11.76 -0.51 -2.16
CA TYR A 111 13.08 -0.22 -2.71
C TYR A 111 13.77 0.95 -1.99
N LEU A 112 14.02 0.79 -0.69
CA LEU A 112 14.68 1.81 0.13
C LEU A 112 16.16 2.02 -0.25
N GLY A 113 16.79 1.05 -0.93
CA GLY A 113 18.17 1.14 -1.39
C GLY A 113 18.33 1.97 -2.68
N LEU A 114 17.24 2.31 -3.36
CA LEU A 114 17.26 3.32 -4.43
C LEU A 114 17.38 4.71 -3.79
N VAL A 115 18.61 5.11 -3.49
CA VAL A 115 18.91 6.39 -2.87
C VAL A 115 19.21 7.43 -3.95
N ILE A 116 18.56 8.60 -3.87
CA ILE A 116 18.97 9.76 -4.63
C ILE A 116 19.97 10.55 -3.78
N ASP A 117 21.22 10.57 -4.22
CA ASP A 117 22.26 11.43 -3.70
C ASP A 117 22.43 12.63 -4.62
N PHE A 118 21.87 13.77 -4.23
CA PHE A 118 21.99 15.00 -5.01
C PHE A 118 23.43 15.51 -5.09
N SER A 119 24.32 15.13 -4.16
CA SER A 119 25.73 15.55 -4.17
C SER A 119 26.55 14.89 -5.29
N ALA A 120 26.07 13.75 -5.81
CA ALA A 120 26.70 13.03 -6.91
C ALA A 120 26.57 13.76 -8.26
N PHE A 121 25.55 14.59 -8.43
CA PHE A 121 25.33 15.35 -9.67
C PHE A 121 26.02 16.71 -9.57
N GLU A 122 26.93 16.99 -10.51
CA GLU A 122 27.67 18.27 -10.55
C GLU A 122 26.74 19.48 -10.53
N ILE A 123 25.62 19.38 -11.24
CA ILE A 123 24.58 20.39 -11.36
C ILE A 123 24.01 20.85 -10.00
N PHE A 124 23.98 19.98 -8.98
CA PHE A 124 23.40 20.30 -7.67
C PHE A 124 24.46 20.61 -6.61
N ARG A 125 25.76 20.53 -6.93
CA ARG A 125 26.84 20.85 -5.99
C ARG A 125 26.86 22.31 -5.58
N GLU A 126 26.39 23.20 -6.47
CA GLU A 126 26.30 24.64 -6.24
C GLU A 126 25.11 25.04 -5.35
N ALA A 127 24.14 24.14 -5.14
CA ALA A 127 22.97 24.40 -4.31
C ALA A 127 23.16 23.78 -2.91
N PRO A 128 23.57 24.56 -1.87
CA PRO A 128 24.00 24.00 -0.59
C PRO A 128 22.94 23.12 0.07
N TYR A 129 21.67 23.51 -0.06
CA TYR A 129 20.55 22.79 0.51
C TYR A 129 20.30 21.45 -0.19
N LEU A 130 20.35 21.40 -1.53
CA LEU A 130 20.10 20.17 -2.29
C LEU A 130 21.25 19.17 -2.12
N ARG A 131 22.49 19.65 -2.06
CA ARG A 131 23.68 18.80 -1.83
C ARG A 131 23.58 17.95 -0.56
N SER A 132 22.89 18.45 0.47
CA SER A 132 22.72 17.72 1.75
C SER A 132 21.61 16.66 1.71
N ILE A 133 20.80 16.62 0.64
CA ILE A 133 19.68 15.70 0.53
C ILE A 133 20.22 14.35 0.03
N ASN A 134 20.29 13.41 0.97
CA ASN A 134 20.43 12.00 0.69
C ASN A 134 19.16 11.30 1.22
N ALA A 135 18.42 10.67 0.31
CA ALA A 135 17.09 10.15 0.60
C ALA A 135 16.77 8.92 -0.25
N PRO A 136 16.08 7.91 0.31
CA PRO A 136 15.38 6.93 -0.51
C PRO A 136 14.47 7.63 -1.53
N PHE A 137 14.52 7.20 -2.79
CA PHE A 137 13.67 7.68 -3.88
C PHE A 137 12.20 7.66 -3.50
N ILE A 138 11.77 6.61 -2.79
CA ILE A 138 10.39 6.46 -2.35
C ILE A 138 9.95 7.57 -1.38
N ASP A 139 10.84 8.13 -0.56
CA ASP A 139 10.51 9.24 0.34
C ASP A 139 10.26 10.52 -0.45
N LEU A 140 11.11 10.81 -1.43
CA LEU A 140 10.96 11.95 -2.33
C LEU A 140 9.70 11.82 -3.19
N TYR A 141 9.47 10.62 -3.74
CA TYR A 141 8.28 10.32 -4.52
C TYR A 141 7.01 10.42 -3.68
N GLY A 142 7.05 9.92 -2.45
CA GLY A 142 5.96 10.05 -1.49
C GLY A 142 5.61 11.51 -1.23
N LEU A 143 6.61 12.36 -0.95
CA LEU A 143 6.40 13.80 -0.76
C LEU A 143 5.77 14.46 -1.99
N MET A 144 6.23 14.10 -3.19
CA MET A 144 5.66 14.58 -4.44
C MET A 144 4.19 14.15 -4.59
N LEU A 145 3.85 12.90 -4.27
CA LEU A 145 2.48 12.40 -4.29
C LEU A 145 1.61 13.07 -3.21
N PHE A 146 2.14 13.34 -2.03
CA PHE A 146 1.46 14.08 -0.97
C PHE A 146 1.12 15.51 -1.42
N ALA A 147 2.08 16.23 -2.01
CA ALA A 147 1.85 17.56 -2.57
C ALA A 147 0.79 17.52 -3.68
N ALA A 148 0.87 16.54 -4.58
CA ALA A 148 -0.12 16.33 -5.64
C ALA A 148 -1.53 16.04 -5.09
N TRP A 149 -1.62 15.21 -4.05
CA TRP A 149 -2.87 14.89 -3.35
C TRP A 149 -3.44 16.12 -2.64
N GLY A 150 -2.62 16.92 -1.97
CA GLY A 150 -3.03 18.19 -1.37
C GLY A 150 -3.57 19.18 -2.41
N LEU A 151 -2.88 19.32 -3.55
CA LEU A 151 -3.33 20.15 -4.67
C LEU A 151 -4.67 19.67 -5.24
N HIS A 152 -4.87 18.36 -5.34
CA HIS A 152 -6.13 17.76 -5.77
C HIS A 152 -7.28 18.09 -4.80
N ILE A 153 -7.05 18.01 -3.48
CA ILE A 153 -8.03 18.38 -2.47
C ILE A 153 -8.39 19.86 -2.60
N ILE A 154 -7.40 20.75 -2.68
CA ILE A 154 -7.62 22.20 -2.81
C ILE A 154 -8.43 22.52 -4.07
N LYS A 155 -8.12 21.88 -5.20
CA LYS A 155 -8.85 22.05 -6.46
C LYS A 155 -10.31 21.65 -6.33
N ASN A 156 -10.59 20.49 -5.74
CA ASN A 156 -11.95 19.98 -5.56
C ASN A 156 -12.74 20.80 -4.54
N ALA A 157 -12.06 21.33 -3.52
CA ALA A 157 -12.67 22.20 -2.52
C ALA A 157 -13.12 23.55 -3.08
N LYS A 158 -12.28 24.19 -3.91
CA LYS A 158 -12.64 25.46 -4.56
C LYS A 158 -13.89 25.32 -5.43
N PHE A 159 -14.08 24.16 -6.07
CA PHE A 159 -15.29 23.87 -6.84
C PHE A 159 -16.54 23.83 -5.95
N LYS A 160 -16.43 23.30 -4.72
CA LYS A 160 -17.54 23.25 -3.76
C LYS A 160 -17.85 24.61 -3.14
N ILE A 161 -16.82 25.38 -2.76
CA ILE A 161 -16.98 26.71 -2.14
C ILE A 161 -17.64 27.70 -3.08
N LYS A 162 -17.36 27.66 -4.40
CA LYS A 162 -18.01 28.56 -5.37
C LYS A 162 -19.55 28.43 -5.39
N ASN A 163 -20.10 27.32 -4.86
CA ASN A 163 -21.52 27.03 -4.85
C ASN A 163 -22.21 27.28 -3.48
N GLU A 164 -21.46 27.66 -2.43
CA GLU A 164 -22.00 27.81 -1.07
C GLU A 164 -21.49 29.10 -0.38
N ASN A 165 -22.25 29.64 0.58
CA ASN A 165 -21.94 30.88 1.32
C ASN A 165 -20.50 30.96 1.86
N THR A 166 -19.95 32.19 1.83
CA THR A 166 -18.57 32.58 2.17
C THR A 166 -18.09 32.14 3.57
N ASP A 167 -19.01 31.97 4.52
CA ASP A 167 -18.69 31.56 5.90
C ASP A 167 -18.03 30.17 6.00
N LYS A 168 -18.16 29.34 4.96
CA LYS A 168 -17.56 27.99 4.92
C LYS A 168 -16.05 27.99 4.66
N ILE A 169 -15.42 29.11 4.30
CA ILE A 169 -13.98 29.17 3.99
C ILE A 169 -13.12 28.89 5.23
N LEU A 170 -13.49 29.44 6.40
CA LEU A 170 -12.75 29.25 7.67
C LEU A 170 -12.77 27.79 8.16
N HIS A 171 -13.83 27.04 7.85
CA HIS A 171 -13.98 25.63 8.26
C HIS A 171 -13.30 24.64 7.30
N PHE A 172 -12.81 25.10 6.15
CA PHE A 172 -12.20 24.25 5.14
C PHE A 172 -11.01 23.39 5.64
N PRO A 173 -9.96 23.95 6.29
CA PRO A 173 -8.82 23.14 6.74
C PRO A 173 -9.24 22.09 7.78
N PHE A 174 -10.16 22.44 8.69
CA PHE A 174 -10.71 21.51 9.68
C PHE A 174 -11.52 20.39 9.03
N SER A 175 -12.25 20.67 7.94
CA SER A 175 -12.98 19.65 7.18
C SER A 175 -12.03 18.65 6.52
N ILE A 176 -10.92 19.11 5.94
CA ILE A 176 -9.89 18.23 5.37
C ILE A 176 -9.29 17.36 6.47
N LEU A 177 -8.85 17.95 7.58
CA LEU A 177 -8.25 17.21 8.69
C LEU A 177 -9.22 16.15 9.22
N ASN A 178 -10.50 16.51 9.44
CA ASN A 178 -11.53 15.57 9.88
C ASN A 178 -11.84 14.45 8.88
N SER A 179 -11.52 14.63 7.60
CA SER A 179 -11.65 13.59 6.59
C SER A 179 -10.53 12.55 6.65
N LEU A 180 -9.39 12.89 7.26
CA LEU A 180 -8.23 11.99 7.31
C LEU A 180 -8.45 10.82 8.28
N PRO A 181 -8.04 9.61 7.89
CA PRO A 181 -8.28 8.41 8.68
C PRO A 181 -7.44 8.44 9.97
N HIS A 182 -8.11 8.44 11.13
CA HIS A 182 -7.44 8.36 12.43
C HIS A 182 -6.44 9.50 12.73
N TRP A 183 -6.66 10.68 12.14
CA TRP A 183 -5.76 11.82 12.33
C TRP A 183 -5.64 12.28 13.79
N ARG A 184 -6.73 12.18 14.57
CA ARG A 184 -6.72 12.58 16.00
C ARG A 184 -5.80 11.71 16.83
N SER A 185 -5.86 10.39 16.64
CA SER A 185 -4.94 9.45 17.32
C SER A 185 -3.51 9.60 16.84
N TYR A 186 -3.30 9.89 15.55
CA TYR A 186 -1.97 10.23 15.05
C TYR A 186 -1.46 11.53 15.67
N LEU A 187 -2.29 12.57 15.80
CA LEU A 187 -1.89 13.83 16.42
C LEU A 187 -1.47 13.65 17.88
N LEU A 188 -2.14 12.77 18.64
CA LEU A 188 -1.72 12.43 20.00
C LEU A 188 -0.32 11.80 20.04
N PHE A 189 -0.03 10.89 19.10
CA PHE A 189 1.31 10.32 18.96
C PHE A 189 2.33 11.36 18.49
N TRP A 190 1.95 12.25 17.57
CA TRP A 190 2.81 13.35 17.15
C TRP A 190 3.14 14.31 18.27
N PHE A 191 2.16 14.60 19.12
CA PHE A 191 2.35 15.42 20.30
C PHE A 191 3.28 14.76 21.34
N SER A 192 3.28 13.42 21.48
CA SER A 192 4.26 12.75 22.34
C SER A 192 5.69 12.92 21.84
N GLY A 193 5.89 12.88 20.51
CA GLY A 193 7.19 13.18 19.92
C GLY A 193 7.62 14.64 20.14
N LEU A 194 6.69 15.59 20.02
CA LEU A 194 6.95 17.01 20.27
C LEU A 194 7.36 17.28 21.73
N ILE A 195 6.64 16.71 22.70
CA ILE A 195 7.00 16.84 24.12
C ILE A 195 8.37 16.22 24.39
N SER A 196 8.65 15.07 23.77
CA SER A 196 9.94 14.39 23.90
C SER A 196 11.12 15.25 23.40
N LEU A 197 10.94 16.09 22.38
CA LEU A 197 11.98 17.03 21.93
C LEU A 197 12.50 17.96 23.04
N MET A 198 11.69 18.28 24.05
CA MET A 198 12.10 19.10 25.19
C MET A 198 13.18 18.44 26.07
N ARG A 199 13.41 17.12 25.90
CA ARG A 199 14.44 16.36 26.62
C ARG A 199 15.72 16.14 25.82
N VAL A 200 15.73 16.56 24.55
CA VAL A 200 16.90 16.39 23.68
C VAL A 200 18.04 17.30 24.15
N PRO A 201 19.26 16.78 24.34
CA PRO A 201 20.44 17.61 24.61
C PRO A 201 20.64 18.67 23.52
N SER A 202 21.04 19.89 23.88
CA SER A 202 21.21 21.00 22.92
C SER A 202 22.10 20.64 21.72
N ILE A 203 23.16 19.85 21.96
CA ILE A 203 24.09 19.37 20.92
C ILE A 203 23.44 18.41 19.89
N GLN A 204 22.33 17.75 20.25
CA GLN A 204 21.59 16.82 19.38
C GLN A 204 20.26 17.40 18.90
N LEU A 205 19.95 18.66 19.21
CA LEU A 205 18.64 19.24 18.93
C LEU A 205 18.37 19.35 17.42
N ASP A 206 19.35 19.79 16.62
CA ASP A 206 19.20 19.89 15.16
C ASP A 206 18.91 18.52 14.51
N THR A 207 19.67 17.48 14.87
CA THR A 207 19.45 16.13 14.35
C THR A 207 18.11 15.55 14.78
N SER A 208 17.68 15.83 16.01
CA SER A 208 16.41 15.36 16.56
C SER A 208 15.21 16.08 15.95
N ILE A 209 15.30 17.39 15.71
CA ILE A 209 14.29 18.16 14.97
C ILE A 209 14.17 17.63 13.54
N LYS A 210 15.30 17.39 12.86
CA LYS A 210 15.30 16.77 11.53
C LYS A 210 14.63 15.39 11.54
N TYR A 211 14.92 14.57 12.56
CA TYR A 211 14.28 13.26 12.74
C TYR A 211 12.77 13.37 13.04
N PHE A 212 12.36 14.32 13.87
CA PHE A 212 10.95 14.55 14.19
C PHE A 212 10.15 15.07 12.99
N LEU A 213 10.72 16.00 12.21
CA LEU A 213 10.04 16.55 11.05
C LEU A 213 10.02 15.58 9.87
N ARG A 214 11.10 14.82 9.63
CA ARG A 214 11.20 13.96 8.45
C ARG A 214 10.59 12.58 8.69
N PRO A 215 11.26 11.57 9.28
CA PRO A 215 10.66 10.24 9.41
C PRO A 215 9.40 10.23 10.27
N PHE A 216 9.39 10.95 11.40
CA PHE A 216 8.26 10.89 12.34
C PHE A 216 7.01 11.59 11.77
N THR A 217 7.13 12.80 11.21
CA THR A 217 5.92 13.49 10.71
C THR A 217 5.47 12.94 9.36
N PHE A 218 6.41 12.48 8.51
CA PHE A 218 6.09 12.11 7.14
C PHE A 218 5.40 10.77 7.02
N PHE A 219 5.70 9.78 7.87
CA PHE A 219 5.17 8.43 7.63
C PHE A 219 3.63 8.39 7.51
N TYR A 220 2.92 9.15 8.34
CA TYR A 220 1.47 9.21 8.30
C TYR A 220 0.98 10.10 7.16
N LEU A 221 1.52 11.32 7.06
CA LEU A 221 1.07 12.31 6.07
C LEU A 221 1.39 11.90 4.64
N VAL A 222 2.48 11.15 4.43
CA VAL A 222 2.99 10.77 3.12
C VAL A 222 2.54 9.36 2.72
N PHE A 223 2.72 8.37 3.60
CA PHE A 223 2.50 6.97 3.24
C PHE A 223 1.15 6.41 3.69
N PHE A 224 0.52 6.97 4.73
CA PHE A 224 -0.75 6.44 5.23
C PHE A 224 -1.97 7.22 4.71
N ALA A 225 -2.06 8.50 5.03
CA ALA A 225 -3.25 9.31 4.75
C ALA A 225 -3.55 9.45 3.24
N PRO A 226 -2.59 9.73 2.35
CA PRO A 226 -2.85 9.85 0.91
C PRO A 226 -3.28 8.51 0.31
N VAL A 227 -2.63 7.40 0.68
CA VAL A 227 -2.96 6.06 0.19
C VAL A 227 -4.40 5.69 0.53
N VAL A 228 -4.79 5.84 1.80
CA VAL A 228 -6.18 5.58 2.24
C VAL A 228 -7.16 6.55 1.58
N SER A 229 -6.83 7.85 1.51
CA SER A 229 -7.70 8.86 0.91
C SER A 229 -7.96 8.61 -0.57
N ILE A 230 -6.93 8.25 -1.33
CA ILE A 230 -7.01 7.99 -2.78
C ILE A 230 -7.82 6.72 -3.03
N LEU A 231 -7.57 5.64 -2.29
CA LEU A 231 -8.28 4.37 -2.46
C LEU A 231 -9.75 4.45 -2.02
N THR A 232 -10.00 5.07 -0.88
CA THR A 232 -11.36 5.13 -0.31
C THR A 232 -12.18 6.28 -0.86
N LYS A 233 -11.56 7.16 -1.67
CA LYS A 233 -12.11 8.40 -2.24
C LYS A 233 -13.07 9.07 -1.27
N ILE A 234 -12.49 9.73 -0.27
CA ILE A 234 -13.17 10.72 0.58
C ILE A 234 -14.07 11.58 -0.32
N HIS A 235 -15.37 11.28 -0.24
CA HIS A 235 -16.53 12.02 -0.75
C HIS A 235 -16.51 12.48 -2.21
N ASN A 236 -17.28 11.79 -3.05
CA ASN A 236 -18.25 12.48 -3.90
C ASN A 236 -19.56 11.66 -3.93
N PRO A 237 -20.47 11.89 -2.97
CA PRO A 237 -21.85 11.40 -3.04
C PRO A 237 -22.75 12.24 -3.97
N THR A 238 -22.20 13.18 -4.74
CA THR A 238 -22.99 14.24 -5.41
C THR A 238 -23.35 13.98 -6.87
N SER A 239 -23.12 12.78 -7.41
CA SER A 239 -24.05 12.30 -8.44
C SER A 239 -25.21 11.58 -7.75
N SER A 240 -25.95 12.31 -6.92
CA SER A 240 -27.38 12.04 -6.81
C SER A 240 -27.86 11.96 -8.26
N PRO A 241 -28.46 10.85 -8.72
CA PRO A 241 -29.01 10.81 -10.06
C PRO A 241 -29.86 12.06 -10.19
N SER A 242 -29.51 12.93 -11.14
CA SER A 242 -30.30 14.13 -11.44
C SER A 242 -31.75 13.70 -11.36
N PRO A 243 -32.61 14.34 -10.53
CA PRO A 243 -33.98 13.89 -10.35
C PRO A 243 -34.55 13.70 -11.74
N GLY A 244 -34.65 12.43 -12.15
CA GLY A 244 -35.06 12.08 -13.49
C GLY A 244 -36.39 12.75 -13.62
N LEU A 245 -36.49 13.64 -14.60
CA LEU A 245 -37.75 14.25 -15.03
C LEU A 245 -38.80 13.16 -14.89
N ARG A 246 -39.67 13.28 -13.89
CA ARG A 246 -40.78 12.34 -13.72
C ARG A 246 -41.41 12.30 -15.11
N PRO A 247 -41.48 11.14 -15.78
CA PRO A 247 -42.21 11.07 -17.03
C PRO A 247 -43.59 11.64 -16.72
N SER A 248 -43.92 12.74 -17.39
CA SER A 248 -45.23 13.36 -17.31
C SER A 248 -46.26 12.27 -17.54
N SER A 249 -47.19 12.11 -16.58
CA SER A 249 -48.28 11.14 -16.65
C SER A 249 -48.85 11.04 -18.07
N PRO A 250 -48.96 9.84 -18.66
CA PRO A 250 -49.75 9.67 -19.86
C PRO A 250 -51.22 9.62 -19.44
N ALA A 251 -51.88 10.78 -19.46
CA ALA A 251 -53.31 10.80 -19.69
C ALA A 251 -53.52 10.43 -21.18
N GLY A 252 -53.82 9.17 -21.46
CA GLY A 252 -54.04 8.74 -22.84
C GLY A 252 -54.22 7.24 -23.00
N ARG A 253 -55.49 6.81 -23.03
CA ARG A 253 -55.95 5.48 -23.46
C ARG A 253 -55.32 5.07 -24.79
N GLY A 254 -54.90 3.82 -24.88
CA GLY A 254 -54.58 3.18 -26.16
C GLY A 254 -53.97 1.80 -25.95
N ALA A 255 -54.79 0.77 -25.95
CA ALA A 255 -54.34 -0.61 -25.91
C ALA A 255 -53.58 -0.96 -27.19
N SER A 256 -52.25 -1.09 -27.11
CA SER A 256 -51.47 -1.79 -28.12
C SER A 256 -50.57 -2.83 -27.46
N LYS A 257 -50.78 -4.08 -27.87
CA LYS A 257 -49.95 -5.24 -27.53
C LYS A 257 -48.66 -5.14 -28.33
N HIS A 258 -47.59 -4.60 -27.75
CA HIS A 258 -46.26 -4.66 -28.37
C HIS A 258 -45.16 -5.09 -27.39
N PHE A 259 -44.28 -5.90 -27.96
CA PHE A 259 -43.31 -6.83 -27.37
C PHE A 259 -42.42 -6.27 -26.26
N PRO A 260 -42.02 -7.10 -25.27
CA PRO A 260 -40.97 -6.74 -24.33
C PRO A 260 -39.62 -6.80 -25.05
N SER A 261 -39.02 -5.63 -25.29
CA SER A 261 -37.64 -5.54 -25.79
C SER A 261 -36.64 -5.85 -24.65
N PRO A 262 -35.77 -6.86 -24.79
CA PRO A 262 -34.76 -7.18 -23.80
C PRO A 262 -33.51 -6.33 -24.06
N SER A 263 -33.55 -5.03 -23.74
CA SER A 263 -32.37 -4.15 -23.90
C SER A 263 -32.13 -3.20 -22.72
N GLY A 264 -32.63 -3.54 -21.54
CA GLY A 264 -32.24 -2.90 -20.28
C GLY A 264 -30.83 -3.31 -19.85
N ARG A 265 -29.80 -3.02 -20.66
CA ARG A 265 -28.40 -3.22 -20.30
C ARG A 265 -27.96 -2.02 -19.47
N GLY A 266 -27.80 -2.26 -18.17
CA GLY A 266 -27.68 -1.25 -17.12
C GLY A 266 -26.48 -0.33 -17.26
N GLU A 267 -26.74 0.96 -17.42
CA GLU A 267 -25.74 2.03 -17.30
C GLU A 267 -25.39 2.37 -15.83
N GLY A 268 -26.04 1.72 -14.85
CA GLY A 268 -25.80 1.93 -13.42
C GLY A 268 -24.54 1.28 -12.84
N GLU A 269 -23.87 0.37 -13.56
CA GLU A 269 -22.65 -0.32 -13.07
C GLU A 269 -21.36 0.50 -13.21
N GLY A 270 -21.36 1.60 -13.99
CA GLY A 270 -20.14 2.31 -14.39
C GLY A 270 -19.34 2.96 -13.25
N GLN A 271 -20.00 3.42 -12.18
CA GLN A 271 -19.29 4.07 -11.06
C GLN A 271 -18.76 3.08 -10.01
N ARG A 272 -19.42 1.93 -9.80
CA ARG A 272 -19.00 0.92 -8.82
C ARG A 272 -17.72 0.21 -9.30
N GLY A 273 -17.62 -0.05 -10.60
CA GLY A 273 -16.43 -0.63 -11.23
C GLY A 273 -15.14 0.22 -11.08
N GLY A 274 -15.26 1.54 -10.90
CA GLY A 274 -14.10 2.43 -10.82
C GLY A 274 -13.25 2.25 -9.55
N ARG A 275 -13.88 2.14 -8.38
CA ARG A 275 -13.16 2.02 -7.08
C ARG A 275 -12.56 0.64 -6.88
N GLU A 276 -13.36 -0.39 -7.10
CA GLU A 276 -12.90 -1.78 -7.02
C GLU A 276 -11.87 -2.08 -8.11
N GLY A 277 -11.96 -1.39 -9.26
CA GLY A 277 -10.96 -1.43 -10.31
C GLY A 277 -9.63 -0.82 -9.88
N LEU A 278 -9.63 0.35 -9.22
CA LEU A 278 -8.41 0.96 -8.69
C LEU A 278 -7.75 0.09 -7.61
N LEU A 279 -8.51 -0.32 -6.59
CA LEU A 279 -7.99 -1.16 -5.51
C LEU A 279 -7.37 -2.44 -6.07
N HIS A 280 -8.03 -3.05 -7.04
CA HIS A 280 -7.52 -4.25 -7.69
C HIS A 280 -6.21 -3.99 -8.44
N ARG A 281 -6.12 -2.91 -9.24
CA ARG A 281 -4.85 -2.54 -9.92
C ARG A 281 -3.72 -2.34 -8.92
N VAL A 282 -4.00 -1.67 -7.81
CA VAL A 282 -3.03 -1.44 -6.73
C VAL A 282 -2.62 -2.75 -6.06
N LEU A 283 -3.55 -3.65 -5.75
CA LEU A 283 -3.25 -4.96 -5.17
C LEU A 283 -2.46 -5.86 -6.12
N THR A 284 -2.76 -5.80 -7.42
CA THR A 284 -2.00 -6.51 -8.46
C THR A 284 -0.55 -6.03 -8.46
N VAL A 285 -0.32 -4.72 -8.47
CA VAL A 285 1.04 -4.15 -8.43
C VAL A 285 1.73 -4.51 -7.13
N PHE A 286 1.05 -4.38 -5.98
CA PHE A 286 1.59 -4.75 -4.67
C PHE A 286 2.04 -6.23 -4.62
N TYR A 287 1.21 -7.14 -5.14
CA TYR A 287 1.53 -8.56 -5.24
C TYR A 287 2.71 -8.84 -6.18
N TRP A 288 2.74 -8.22 -7.36
CA TRP A 288 3.83 -8.39 -8.33
C TRP A 288 5.14 -7.80 -7.82
N THR A 289 5.12 -6.67 -7.12
CA THR A 289 6.29 -6.12 -6.43
C THR A 289 6.86 -7.12 -5.42
N GLY A 290 6.00 -7.79 -4.64
CA GLY A 290 6.41 -8.89 -3.77
C GLY A 290 7.03 -10.06 -4.52
N LEU A 291 6.42 -10.46 -5.64
CA LEU A 291 6.93 -11.56 -6.46
C LEU A 291 8.28 -11.24 -7.11
N LEU A 292 8.46 -10.02 -7.63
CA LEU A 292 9.74 -9.54 -8.16
C LEU A 292 10.80 -9.52 -7.07
N SER A 293 10.45 -9.07 -5.86
CA SER A 293 11.35 -9.11 -4.70
C SER A 293 11.72 -10.55 -4.32
N ALA A 294 10.80 -11.50 -4.43
CA ALA A 294 11.08 -12.92 -4.15
C ALA A 294 12.04 -13.52 -5.18
N VAL A 295 11.87 -13.18 -6.46
CA VAL A 295 12.82 -13.57 -7.51
C VAL A 295 14.19 -12.96 -7.25
N ASP A 296 14.27 -11.67 -6.92
CA ASP A 296 15.52 -11.00 -6.54
C ASP A 296 16.23 -11.71 -5.37
N GLY A 297 15.48 -12.03 -4.31
CA GLY A 297 16.00 -12.78 -3.16
C GLY A 297 16.51 -14.18 -3.51
N LEU A 298 15.85 -14.86 -4.45
CA LEU A 298 16.27 -16.18 -4.93
C LEU A 298 17.53 -16.08 -5.80
N LEU A 299 17.63 -15.05 -6.65
CA LEU A 299 18.85 -14.76 -7.40
C LEU A 299 20.02 -14.48 -6.45
N GLY A 300 19.79 -13.72 -5.38
CA GLY A 300 20.79 -13.49 -4.34
C GLY A 300 21.23 -14.77 -3.63
N LEU A 301 20.32 -15.72 -3.40
CA LEU A 301 20.68 -17.03 -2.83
C LEU A 301 21.65 -17.81 -3.75
N PHE A 302 21.43 -17.82 -5.06
CA PHE A 302 22.23 -18.63 -6.00
C PHE A 302 23.47 -17.92 -6.55
N PHE A 303 23.39 -16.61 -6.77
CA PHE A 303 24.42 -15.83 -7.47
C PHE A 303 25.05 -14.74 -6.58
N GLY A 304 24.56 -14.54 -5.36
CA GLY A 304 25.12 -13.56 -4.44
C GLY A 304 26.50 -13.94 -3.92
N ALA A 305 27.32 -12.94 -3.61
CA ALA A 305 28.57 -13.14 -2.91
C ALA A 305 28.28 -13.45 -1.43
N HIS A 306 28.36 -14.73 -1.05
CA HIS A 306 28.10 -15.19 0.31
C HIS A 306 29.38 -15.14 1.14
N THR A 307 29.37 -14.36 2.22
CA THR A 307 30.44 -14.37 3.25
C THR A 307 30.14 -15.31 4.42
N GLY A 308 29.14 -16.18 4.27
CA GLY A 308 28.67 -17.10 5.30
C GLY A 308 27.64 -18.09 4.77
N PHE A 309 26.73 -18.56 5.64
CA PHE A 309 25.68 -19.49 5.24
C PHE A 309 24.81 -18.92 4.11
N PRO A 310 24.69 -19.61 2.96
CA PRO A 310 23.94 -19.11 1.82
C PRO A 310 22.46 -18.99 2.18
N ARG A 311 21.90 -17.80 1.96
CA ARG A 311 20.51 -17.45 2.28
C ARG A 311 19.96 -16.48 1.24
N ALA A 312 18.64 -16.35 1.20
CA ALA A 312 17.99 -15.37 0.34
C ALA A 312 18.32 -13.95 0.84
N THR A 313 19.03 -13.19 0.02
CA THR A 313 19.39 -11.79 0.26
C THR A 313 19.07 -10.97 -0.99
N PRO A 314 18.76 -9.68 -0.86
CA PRO A 314 18.62 -8.79 -2.02
C PRO A 314 19.83 -8.86 -2.95
N PHE A 315 19.60 -9.02 -4.25
CA PHE A 315 20.66 -9.08 -5.24
C PHE A 315 20.96 -7.67 -5.78
N GLY A 316 22.25 -7.35 -5.93
CA GLY A 316 22.69 -6.07 -6.46
C GLY A 316 22.73 -6.10 -7.98
N PHE A 317 21.98 -5.22 -8.65
CA PHE A 317 22.07 -5.02 -10.09
C PHE A 317 23.00 -3.85 -10.41
N PHE A 318 24.06 -4.10 -11.16
CA PHE A 318 25.04 -3.07 -11.55
C PHE A 318 25.60 -2.27 -10.35
N GLY A 319 25.84 -2.96 -9.22
CA GLY A 319 26.33 -2.34 -7.99
C GLY A 319 25.26 -1.62 -7.14
N VAL A 320 24.02 -1.51 -7.63
CA VAL A 320 22.90 -0.93 -6.88
C VAL A 320 22.07 -2.06 -6.28
N ASN A 321 21.75 -1.97 -4.99
CA ASN A 321 20.84 -2.90 -4.33
C ASN A 321 19.48 -2.21 -4.11
N PRO A 322 18.47 -2.41 -4.97
CA PRO A 322 17.24 -1.62 -4.92
C PRO A 322 16.48 -1.79 -3.59
N LEU A 323 16.38 -3.01 -3.07
CA LEU A 323 15.70 -3.31 -1.79
C LEU A 323 16.52 -2.89 -0.56
N GLY A 324 17.82 -2.63 -0.75
CA GLY A 324 18.83 -2.44 0.27
C GLY A 324 19.54 -3.76 0.60
N PRO A 325 20.78 -3.71 1.13
CA PRO A 325 21.63 -4.90 1.29
C PRO A 325 21.16 -5.90 2.36
N ASN A 326 20.18 -5.53 3.18
CA ASN A 326 19.79 -6.30 4.35
C ASN A 326 18.70 -7.34 4.01
N HIS A 327 18.98 -8.63 4.25
CA HIS A 327 17.99 -9.71 4.14
C HIS A 327 16.68 -9.47 4.91
N ASN A 328 16.72 -8.72 6.02
CA ASN A 328 15.52 -8.36 6.75
C ASN A 328 14.60 -7.43 5.95
N LEU A 329 15.16 -6.57 5.09
CA LEU A 329 14.41 -5.66 4.24
C LEU A 329 13.64 -6.41 3.15
N LEU A 330 14.20 -7.51 2.65
CA LEU A 330 13.52 -8.42 1.72
C LEU A 330 12.36 -9.14 2.42
N ALA A 331 12.64 -9.78 3.55
CA ALA A 331 11.65 -10.60 4.23
C ALA A 331 10.43 -9.77 4.66
N GLU A 332 10.65 -8.55 5.16
CA GLU A 332 9.58 -7.60 5.50
C GLU A 332 8.63 -7.35 4.31
N THR A 333 9.19 -7.10 3.13
CA THR A 333 8.43 -6.87 1.91
C THR A 333 7.60 -8.09 1.52
N LEU A 334 8.19 -9.29 1.56
CA LEU A 334 7.51 -10.54 1.19
C LEU A 334 6.36 -10.87 2.14
N ILE A 335 6.54 -10.66 3.44
CA ILE A 335 5.50 -10.90 4.46
C ILE A 335 4.32 -9.94 4.28
N ALA A 336 4.61 -8.68 3.94
CA ALA A 336 3.57 -7.68 3.71
C ALA A 336 2.78 -7.93 2.41
N THR A 337 3.45 -8.39 1.35
CA THR A 337 2.87 -8.49 -0.01
C THR A 337 2.19 -9.83 -0.30
N ALA A 338 2.69 -10.94 0.26
CA ALA A 338 2.16 -12.27 0.00
C ALA A 338 0.63 -12.40 0.19
N PRO A 339 0.02 -11.91 1.30
CA PRO A 339 -1.41 -12.12 1.52
C PRO A 339 -2.32 -11.43 0.50
N ALA A 340 -1.83 -10.46 -0.29
CA ALA A 340 -2.58 -9.88 -1.41
C ALA A 340 -2.98 -10.92 -2.46
N GLY A 341 -2.21 -12.00 -2.59
CA GLY A 341 -2.53 -13.15 -3.45
C GLY A 341 -3.85 -13.82 -3.09
N LEU A 342 -4.30 -13.77 -1.83
CA LEU A 342 -5.61 -14.31 -1.41
C LEU A 342 -6.76 -13.54 -2.07
N ILE A 343 -6.70 -12.21 -2.10
CA ILE A 343 -7.73 -11.35 -2.72
C ILE A 343 -7.78 -11.57 -4.22
N LEU A 344 -6.61 -11.57 -4.86
CA LEU A 344 -6.52 -11.75 -6.30
C LEU A 344 -7.02 -13.14 -6.70
N ALA A 345 -6.61 -14.19 -5.98
CA ALA A 345 -7.02 -15.56 -6.28
C ALA A 345 -8.54 -15.77 -6.16
N THR A 346 -9.22 -15.15 -5.18
CA THR A 346 -10.68 -15.30 -5.03
C THR A 346 -11.49 -14.54 -6.07
N ARG A 347 -10.96 -13.44 -6.59
CA ARG A 347 -11.63 -12.73 -7.69
C ARG A 347 -11.54 -13.52 -9.00
N TYR A 348 -10.41 -14.17 -9.24
CA TYR A 348 -10.17 -14.93 -10.47
C TYR A 348 -10.67 -16.38 -10.44
N THR A 349 -11.16 -16.88 -9.30
CA THR A 349 -11.71 -18.26 -9.20
C THR A 349 -12.94 -18.52 -10.06
N LEU A 350 -13.58 -17.50 -10.63
CA LEU A 350 -14.60 -17.67 -11.69
C LEU A 350 -14.03 -18.35 -12.95
N HIS A 351 -12.69 -18.34 -13.12
CA HIS A 351 -11.96 -19.02 -14.19
C HIS A 351 -10.98 -20.06 -13.60
N ALA A 352 -11.53 -20.95 -12.77
CA ALA A 352 -10.91 -21.72 -11.67
C ALA A 352 -9.53 -22.38 -11.89
N THR A 353 -9.16 -22.81 -13.10
CA THR A 353 -7.86 -23.49 -13.32
C THR A 353 -6.74 -22.54 -13.73
N ARG A 354 -7.05 -21.45 -14.43
CA ARG A 354 -6.03 -20.59 -15.05
C ARG A 354 -5.26 -19.72 -14.05
N TYR A 355 -5.78 -19.52 -12.84
CA TYR A 355 -5.24 -18.55 -11.88
C TYR A 355 -4.62 -19.16 -10.61
N ASN A 356 -4.40 -20.48 -10.59
CA ASN A 356 -3.69 -21.14 -9.50
C ASN A 356 -2.26 -20.62 -9.31
N TRP A 357 -1.65 -20.06 -10.36
CA TRP A 357 -0.31 -19.44 -10.28
C TRP A 357 -0.25 -18.28 -9.28
N ILE A 358 -1.36 -17.57 -9.01
CA ILE A 358 -1.41 -16.50 -8.00
C ILE A 358 -1.24 -17.08 -6.59
N ARG A 359 -1.85 -18.24 -6.32
CA ARG A 359 -1.67 -18.94 -5.05
C ARG A 359 -0.24 -19.45 -4.93
N TYR A 360 0.31 -20.02 -6.00
CA TYR A 360 1.70 -20.48 -6.00
C TYR A 360 2.70 -19.34 -5.79
N GLY A 361 2.48 -18.17 -6.40
CA GLY A 361 3.35 -17.03 -6.18
C GLY A 361 3.25 -16.44 -4.76
N MET A 362 2.07 -16.49 -4.11
CA MET A 362 1.96 -16.18 -2.67
C MET A 362 2.79 -17.16 -1.82
N TRP A 363 2.65 -18.47 -2.05
CA TRP A 363 3.44 -19.47 -1.32
C TRP A 363 4.94 -19.33 -1.59
N PHE A 364 5.31 -19.00 -2.82
CA PHE A 364 6.68 -18.74 -3.22
C PHE A 364 7.26 -17.53 -2.47
N GLN A 365 6.52 -16.42 -2.34
CA GLN A 365 6.94 -15.27 -1.55
C GLN A 365 7.20 -15.64 -0.08
N TRP A 366 6.29 -16.39 0.57
CA TRP A 366 6.53 -16.87 1.94
C TRP A 366 7.70 -17.84 2.03
N ALA A 367 7.88 -18.75 1.06
CA ALA A 367 9.01 -19.66 1.03
C ALA A 367 10.35 -18.90 0.95
N VAL A 368 10.45 -17.91 0.05
CA VAL A 368 11.65 -17.06 -0.05
C VAL A 368 11.84 -16.23 1.24
N ALA A 369 10.76 -15.75 1.87
CA ALA A 369 10.86 -15.08 3.16
C ALA A 369 11.46 -15.98 4.25
N LEU A 370 11.11 -17.27 4.29
CA LEU A 370 11.72 -18.24 5.21
C LEU A 370 13.18 -18.54 4.86
N LEU A 371 13.52 -18.61 3.56
CA LEU A 371 14.88 -18.79 3.05
C LEU A 371 15.81 -17.60 3.32
N THR A 372 15.28 -16.45 3.75
CA THR A 372 16.13 -15.37 4.28
C THR A 372 16.79 -15.75 5.61
N PHE A 373 16.27 -16.78 6.28
CA PHE A 373 16.63 -17.19 7.64
C PHE A 373 16.58 -16.05 8.67
N ALA A 374 15.79 -15.00 8.40
CA ALA A 374 15.49 -13.96 9.38
C ALA A 374 14.51 -14.52 10.44
N ARG A 375 14.91 -14.55 11.71
CA ARG A 375 14.05 -15.00 12.84
C ARG A 375 12.68 -14.33 12.84
N THR A 376 12.67 -13.03 12.55
CA THR A 376 11.48 -12.18 12.49
C THR A 376 10.53 -12.61 11.38
N ALA A 377 11.08 -13.05 10.24
CA ALA A 377 10.31 -13.56 9.12
C ALA A 377 9.61 -14.87 9.46
N TRP A 378 10.33 -15.79 10.10
CA TRP A 378 9.77 -17.05 10.58
C TRP A 378 8.61 -16.81 11.56
N ILE A 379 8.81 -15.93 12.55
CA ILE A 379 7.76 -15.57 13.52
C ILE A 379 6.55 -14.98 12.80
N ALA A 380 6.74 -14.02 11.90
CA ALA A 380 5.63 -13.36 11.21
C ALA A 380 4.88 -14.30 10.25
N VAL A 381 5.57 -15.20 9.54
CA VAL A 381 4.92 -16.23 8.70
C VAL A 381 4.13 -17.22 9.57
N VAL A 382 4.65 -17.62 10.73
CA VAL A 382 3.91 -18.48 11.69
C VAL A 382 2.67 -17.75 12.20
N VAL A 383 2.77 -16.48 12.58
CA VAL A 383 1.62 -15.67 13.02
C VAL A 383 0.58 -15.55 11.91
N GLN A 384 0.98 -15.21 10.68
CA GLN A 384 0.07 -15.15 9.53
C GLN A 384 -0.58 -16.51 9.25
N GLY A 385 0.19 -17.60 9.29
CA GLY A 385 -0.31 -18.96 9.11
C GLY A 385 -1.32 -19.36 10.18
N MET A 386 -1.04 -19.07 11.45
CA MET A 386 -1.95 -19.31 12.57
C MET A 386 -3.26 -18.53 12.40
N LEU A 387 -3.18 -17.24 12.06
CA LEU A 387 -4.37 -16.41 11.81
C LEU A 387 -5.18 -16.95 10.62
N TYR A 388 -4.51 -17.31 9.52
CA TYR A 388 -5.17 -17.87 8.34
C TYR A 388 -5.89 -19.19 8.67
N LEU A 389 -5.21 -20.12 9.36
CA LEU A 389 -5.79 -21.40 9.76
C LEU A 389 -6.94 -21.23 10.76
N TRP A 390 -6.77 -20.35 11.74
CA TRP A 390 -7.77 -20.07 12.76
C TRP A 390 -9.06 -19.49 12.14
N PHE A 391 -8.93 -18.53 11.22
CA PHE A 391 -10.08 -17.81 10.68
C PHE A 391 -10.75 -18.51 9.49
N GLU A 392 -9.98 -19.13 8.59
CA GLU A 392 -10.54 -19.78 7.38
C GLU A 392 -10.92 -21.26 7.64
N HIS A 393 -10.24 -21.92 8.60
CA HIS A 393 -10.30 -23.37 8.75
C HIS A 393 -10.60 -23.87 10.17
N ARG A 394 -11.13 -23.03 11.07
CA ARG A 394 -11.40 -23.38 12.49
C ARG A 394 -12.06 -24.76 12.69
N GLY A 395 -13.07 -25.08 11.87
CA GLY A 395 -13.81 -26.36 11.94
C GLY A 395 -13.25 -27.50 11.10
N ARG A 396 -12.17 -27.26 10.33
CA ARG A 396 -11.56 -28.21 9.39
C ARG A 396 -10.07 -28.41 9.62
N LEU A 397 -9.54 -28.00 10.78
CA LEU A 397 -8.11 -28.06 11.09
C LEU A 397 -7.53 -29.45 10.86
N ARG A 398 -8.23 -30.53 11.25
CA ARG A 398 -7.78 -31.91 11.01
C ARG A 398 -7.57 -32.21 9.53
N LYS A 399 -8.54 -31.86 8.67
CA LYS A 399 -8.44 -32.06 7.21
C LYS A 399 -7.35 -31.21 6.57
N VAL A 400 -7.15 -29.98 7.07
CA VAL A 400 -6.07 -29.12 6.59
C VAL A 400 -4.71 -29.67 7.01
N TRP A 401 -4.57 -30.10 8.25
CA TRP A 401 -3.36 -30.74 8.76
C TRP A 401 -3.01 -32.01 7.96
N GLU A 402 -3.98 -32.86 7.67
CA GLU A 402 -3.78 -34.07 6.85
C GLU A 402 -3.25 -33.75 5.43
N ARG A 403 -3.65 -32.61 4.85
CA ARG A 403 -3.10 -32.12 3.57
C ARG A 403 -1.76 -31.42 3.73
N ALA A 404 -1.60 -30.66 4.81
CA ALA A 404 -0.41 -29.86 5.10
C ALA A 404 0.77 -30.70 5.62
N ARG A 405 0.55 -31.92 6.11
CA ARG A 405 1.62 -32.81 6.61
C ARG A 405 2.71 -33.11 5.57
N LEU A 406 2.41 -32.97 4.28
CA LEU A 406 3.43 -33.07 3.23
C LEU A 406 4.25 -31.77 3.13
N ALA A 407 3.62 -30.62 3.33
CA ALA A 407 4.29 -29.33 3.43
C ALA A 407 5.08 -29.15 4.74
N THR A 408 4.79 -29.92 5.79
CA THR A 408 5.61 -29.93 7.01
C THR A 408 6.98 -30.57 6.79
N LEU A 409 7.16 -31.42 5.77
CA LEU A 409 8.45 -32.06 5.49
C LEU A 409 9.53 -31.04 5.05
N PRO A 410 9.29 -30.15 4.07
CA PRO A 410 10.21 -29.05 3.78
C PRO A 410 10.48 -28.14 4.98
N LEU A 411 9.44 -27.84 5.78
CA LEU A 411 9.59 -27.00 6.97
C LEU A 411 10.48 -27.66 8.02
N LEU A 412 10.32 -28.97 8.22
CA LEU A 412 11.13 -29.78 9.13
C LEU A 412 12.57 -29.89 8.63
N LEU A 413 12.80 -29.90 7.32
CA LEU A 413 14.14 -29.86 6.73
C LEU A 413 14.81 -28.49 6.87
N LEU A 414 14.04 -27.41 6.81
CA LEU A 414 14.53 -26.05 7.04
C LEU A 414 14.82 -25.76 8.53
N LEU A 415 14.18 -26.48 9.46
CA LEU A 415 14.33 -26.23 10.89
C LEU A 415 15.76 -26.48 11.41
N PRO A 416 16.45 -27.60 11.12
CA PRO A 416 17.86 -27.77 11.45
C PRO A 416 18.76 -26.68 10.87
N LEU A 417 18.48 -26.20 9.66
CA LEU A 417 19.24 -25.11 9.05
C LEU A 417 19.01 -23.80 9.80
N LEU A 418 17.77 -23.50 10.18
CA LEU A 418 17.46 -22.36 11.04
C LEU A 418 18.20 -22.49 12.37
N LEU A 419 18.12 -23.64 13.04
CA LEU A 419 18.81 -23.91 14.30
C LEU A 419 20.33 -23.72 14.15
N PHE A 420 20.92 -24.24 13.07
CA PHE A 420 22.34 -24.02 12.75
C PHE A 420 22.68 -22.53 12.66
N THR A 421 21.86 -21.73 11.95
CA THR A 421 22.11 -20.27 11.89
C THR A 421 21.99 -19.60 13.26
N LEU A 422 21.14 -20.09 14.17
CA LEU A 422 20.99 -19.52 15.51
C LEU A 422 22.26 -19.67 16.36
N PHE A 423 23.06 -20.71 16.11
CA PHE A 423 24.31 -20.97 16.84
C PHE A 423 25.55 -20.36 16.17
N SER A 424 25.42 -19.72 15.00
CA SER A 424 26.55 -19.04 14.36
C SER A 424 27.02 -17.82 15.16
N GLU A 425 28.33 -17.59 15.22
CA GLU A 425 28.92 -16.45 15.97
C GLU A 425 28.37 -15.10 15.51
N THR A 426 28.14 -14.93 14.20
CA THR A 426 27.52 -13.70 13.67
C THR A 426 26.11 -13.47 14.20
N VAL A 427 25.30 -14.52 14.31
CA VAL A 427 23.94 -14.43 14.86
C VAL A 427 23.96 -14.25 16.37
N ARG A 428 24.90 -14.90 17.06
CA ARG A 428 25.12 -14.73 18.50
C ARG A 428 25.51 -13.28 18.82
N GLY A 429 26.51 -12.72 18.14
CA GLY A 429 26.92 -11.32 18.28
C GLY A 429 25.78 -10.35 17.98
N SER A 430 25.03 -10.58 16.90
CA SER A 430 23.83 -9.78 16.60
C SER A 430 22.75 -9.89 17.68
N THR A 431 22.59 -11.04 18.30
CA THR A 431 21.61 -11.27 19.38
C THR A 431 22.02 -10.56 20.65
N LEU A 432 23.29 -10.69 21.06
CA LEU A 432 23.85 -10.00 22.22
C LEU A 432 23.76 -8.49 22.04
N SER A 433 24.14 -7.97 20.87
CA SER A 433 23.99 -6.55 20.54
C SER A 433 22.55 -6.07 20.70
N ARG A 434 21.55 -6.81 20.20
CA ARG A 434 20.13 -6.44 20.37
C ARG A 434 19.67 -6.49 21.82
N LEU A 435 20.14 -7.48 22.58
CA LEU A 435 19.83 -7.60 24.01
C LEU A 435 20.43 -6.44 24.81
N ASP A 436 21.66 -6.04 24.51
CA ASP A 436 22.29 -4.90 25.19
C ASP A 436 21.68 -3.57 24.76
N GLN A 437 21.29 -3.40 23.50
CA GLN A 437 20.47 -2.26 23.07
C GLN A 437 19.14 -2.20 23.83
N ALA A 438 18.47 -3.34 24.03
CA ALA A 438 17.24 -3.41 24.81
C ALA A 438 17.50 -3.08 26.30
N ARG A 439 18.61 -3.55 26.89
CA ARG A 439 19.01 -3.20 28.27
C ARG A 439 19.29 -1.71 28.42
N ILE A 440 20.02 -1.11 27.48
CA ILE A 440 20.26 0.34 27.44
C ILE A 440 18.94 1.08 27.30
N ALA A 441 18.06 0.62 26.40
CA ALA A 441 16.73 1.20 26.21
C ALA A 441 15.91 1.22 27.52
N VAL A 442 15.85 0.07 28.21
CA VAL A 442 15.15 -0.08 29.49
C VAL A 442 15.79 0.78 30.58
N PHE A 443 17.12 0.82 30.65
CA PHE A 443 17.84 1.61 31.64
C PHE A 443 17.54 3.11 31.53
N TYR A 444 17.52 3.65 30.31
CA TYR A 444 17.15 5.05 30.07
C TYR A 444 15.65 5.31 30.18
N PHE A 445 14.81 4.34 29.84
CA PHE A 445 13.37 4.40 30.08
C PHE A 445 13.07 4.53 31.57
N LEU A 446 13.68 3.73 32.44
CA LEU A 446 13.46 3.80 33.89
C LEU A 446 13.84 5.17 34.50
N ARG A 447 14.73 5.93 33.85
CA ARG A 447 15.12 7.28 34.27
C ARG A 447 14.19 8.39 33.78
N SER A 448 13.51 8.18 32.66
CA SER A 448 12.53 9.11 32.11
C SER A 448 11.32 8.32 31.58
N PRO A 449 10.52 7.71 32.48
CA PRO A 449 9.54 6.71 32.07
C PRO A 449 8.38 7.30 31.29
N TRP A 450 8.04 8.57 31.50
CA TRP A 450 6.87 9.18 30.87
C TRP A 450 7.15 9.77 29.50
N ILE A 451 8.24 10.53 29.36
CA ILE A 451 8.55 11.35 28.19
C ILE A 451 9.71 10.77 27.36
N GLY A 452 10.53 9.90 27.94
CA GLY A 452 11.73 9.37 27.29
C GLY A 452 12.89 10.37 27.27
N GLN A 453 13.89 10.08 26.43
CA GLN A 453 15.17 10.79 26.30
C GLN A 453 15.24 11.74 25.10
N GLY A 454 14.15 11.89 24.35
CA GLY A 454 14.16 12.66 23.10
C GLY A 454 13.99 11.80 21.85
N VAL A 455 13.13 12.23 20.95
CA VAL A 455 13.00 11.63 19.62
C VAL A 455 14.30 11.79 18.84
N GLY A 456 14.81 10.72 18.25
CA GLY A 456 16.05 10.74 17.46
C GLY A 456 17.35 10.66 18.27
N THR A 457 17.29 10.52 19.60
CA THR A 457 18.50 10.43 20.45
C THR A 457 18.97 8.99 20.69
N PHE A 458 18.21 7.98 20.24
CA PHE A 458 18.54 6.56 20.47
C PHE A 458 19.93 6.17 19.92
N ILE A 459 20.13 6.34 18.61
CA ILE A 459 21.40 5.99 17.95
C ILE A 459 22.57 6.86 18.44
N PRO A 460 22.44 8.20 18.57
CA PRO A 460 23.46 9.03 19.19
C PRO A 460 23.87 8.57 20.60
N THR A 461 22.92 8.11 21.41
CA THR A 461 23.21 7.63 22.77
C THR A 461 23.98 6.32 22.76
N LEU A 462 23.63 5.39 21.87
CA LEU A 462 24.41 4.16 21.68
C LEU A 462 25.82 4.47 21.21
N TRP A 463 25.98 5.43 20.30
CA TRP A 463 27.29 5.90 19.84
C TRP A 463 28.18 6.43 20.97
N GLN A 464 27.57 7.10 21.94
CA GLN A 464 28.27 7.63 23.12
C GLN A 464 28.54 6.55 24.19
N THR A 465 27.91 5.39 24.09
CA THR A 465 28.08 4.28 25.03
C THR A 465 29.34 3.49 24.67
N LYS A 466 30.50 3.91 25.18
CA LYS A 466 31.82 3.33 24.86
C LYS A 466 31.86 1.80 24.94
N ALA A 467 31.26 1.20 25.98
CA ALA A 467 31.22 -0.25 26.12
C ALA A 467 30.50 -0.93 24.95
N PHE A 468 29.35 -0.39 24.53
CA PHE A 468 28.61 -0.89 23.39
C PHE A 468 29.41 -0.77 22.09
N LEU A 469 30.04 0.38 21.88
CA LEU A 469 30.86 0.62 20.70
C LEU A 469 32.09 -0.30 20.63
N LEU A 470 32.80 -0.47 21.74
CA LEU A 470 33.98 -1.35 21.79
C LEU A 470 33.63 -2.81 21.49
N GLU A 471 32.44 -3.27 21.90
CA GLU A 471 32.02 -4.66 21.74
C GLU A 471 31.37 -4.94 20.38
N TYR A 472 30.56 -4.02 19.86
CA TYR A 472 29.72 -4.26 18.68
C TYR A 472 30.01 -3.37 17.48
N GLY A 473 30.81 -2.31 17.63
CA GLY A 473 31.04 -1.33 16.57
C GLY A 473 29.86 -0.37 16.39
N GLU A 474 29.58 0.00 15.14
CA GLU A 474 28.56 0.99 14.82
C GLU A 474 27.14 0.48 15.20
N PRO A 475 26.35 1.26 15.96
CA PRO A 475 24.99 0.87 16.32
C PRO A 475 24.09 0.80 15.09
N LEU A 476 23.47 -0.36 14.89
CA LEU A 476 22.47 -0.58 13.84
C LEU A 476 21.05 -0.50 14.40
N GLU A 477 20.15 0.05 13.58
CA GLU A 477 18.71 0.08 13.75
C GLU A 477 18.12 -1.37 13.71
N ALA A 478 18.09 -2.08 14.85
CA ALA A 478 17.67 -3.51 14.89
C ALA A 478 17.00 -3.98 16.21
N HIS A 479 16.55 -3.08 17.07
CA HIS A 479 16.15 -3.33 18.47
C HIS A 479 14.63 -3.26 18.73
N GLY A 480 13.77 -3.34 17.71
CA GLY A 480 12.31 -3.36 17.85
C GLY A 480 11.65 -2.01 18.19
N ILE A 481 10.43 -1.81 17.70
CA ILE A 481 9.66 -0.57 17.90
C ILE A 481 9.41 -0.23 19.38
N ILE A 482 9.18 -1.25 20.22
CA ILE A 482 8.85 -1.07 21.64
C ILE A 482 9.99 -0.40 22.39
N PHE A 483 11.20 -0.95 22.29
CA PHE A 483 12.37 -0.43 23.00
C PHE A 483 12.76 0.97 22.50
N LYS A 484 12.63 1.21 21.19
CA LYS A 484 12.88 2.54 20.63
C LYS A 484 11.89 3.58 21.15
N LEU A 485 10.59 3.27 21.15
CA LEU A 485 9.56 4.17 21.68
C LEU A 485 9.71 4.40 23.18
N MET A 486 9.99 3.36 23.96
CA MET A 486 10.26 3.48 25.39
C MET A 486 11.45 4.42 25.66
N PHE A 487 12.55 4.25 24.94
CA PHE A 487 13.72 5.10 25.10
C PHE A 487 13.43 6.55 24.68
N GLU A 488 12.91 6.75 23.46
CA GLU A 488 12.81 8.08 22.86
C GLU A 488 11.63 8.88 23.44
N GLN A 489 10.46 8.27 23.58
CA GLN A 489 9.21 8.95 23.92
C GLN A 489 8.55 8.47 25.22
N GLY A 490 9.16 7.50 25.91
CA GLY A 490 8.63 6.95 27.15
C GLY A 490 7.31 6.19 26.97
N ALA A 491 6.62 6.01 28.09
CA ALA A 491 5.33 5.34 28.18
C ALA A 491 4.25 6.12 27.44
N PHE A 492 4.33 7.46 27.43
CA PHE A 492 3.36 8.28 26.71
C PHE A 492 3.40 7.99 25.21
N GLY A 493 4.60 8.00 24.59
CA GLY A 493 4.75 7.65 23.17
C GLY A 493 4.39 6.21 22.85
N LEU A 494 4.75 5.25 23.72
CA LEU A 494 4.39 3.85 23.54
C LEU A 494 2.85 3.65 23.55
N ILE A 495 2.16 4.26 24.51
CA ILE A 495 0.70 4.16 24.65
C ILE A 495 -0.02 4.84 23.49
N THR A 496 0.38 6.06 23.10
CA THR A 496 -0.26 6.76 21.98
C THR A 496 -0.01 6.06 20.65
N PHE A 497 1.18 5.49 20.45
CA PHE A 497 1.47 4.63 19.28
C PHE A 497 0.59 3.37 19.28
N ALA A 498 0.56 2.64 20.40
CA ALA A 498 -0.24 1.43 20.53
C ALA A 498 -1.73 1.71 20.33
N PHE A 499 -2.23 2.84 20.84
CA PHE A 499 -3.59 3.31 20.60
C PHE A 499 -3.84 3.59 19.12
N PHE A 500 -2.94 4.32 18.45
CA PHE A 500 -3.06 4.62 17.02
C PHE A 500 -3.06 3.37 16.15
N ALA A 501 -2.07 2.48 16.31
CA ALA A 501 -2.00 1.22 15.58
C ALA A 501 -3.18 0.29 15.94
N GLY A 502 -3.57 0.25 17.21
CA GLY A 502 -4.70 -0.51 17.73
C GLY A 502 -6.03 -0.09 17.11
N LEU A 503 -6.27 1.21 16.90
CA LEU A 503 -7.47 1.68 16.21
C LEU A 503 -7.52 1.24 14.75
N ILE A 504 -6.39 1.24 14.04
CA ILE A 504 -6.31 0.74 12.67
C ILE A 504 -6.66 -0.76 12.64
N LEU A 505 -6.05 -1.55 13.53
CA LEU A 505 -6.35 -2.98 13.67
C LEU A 505 -7.81 -3.23 14.06
N LEU A 506 -8.38 -2.40 14.94
CA LEU A 506 -9.77 -2.52 15.36
C LEU A 506 -10.74 -2.30 14.19
N VAL A 507 -10.45 -1.36 13.28
CA VAL A 507 -11.25 -1.17 12.07
C VAL A 507 -11.16 -2.38 11.15
N ILE A 508 -9.96 -2.92 10.94
CA ILE A 508 -9.75 -4.13 10.12
C ILE A 508 -10.48 -5.34 10.74
N TRP A 509 -10.36 -5.51 12.06
CA TRP A 509 -11.02 -6.56 12.82
C TRP A 509 -12.54 -6.46 12.75
N ARG A 510 -13.09 -5.25 12.92
CA ARG A 510 -14.54 -5.00 12.81
C ARG A 510 -15.05 -5.29 11.40
N ALA A 511 -14.28 -4.94 10.38
CA ALA A 511 -14.62 -5.30 8.99
C ALA A 511 -14.70 -6.82 8.84
N TYR A 512 -13.68 -7.56 9.28
CA TYR A 512 -13.68 -9.02 9.25
C TYR A 512 -14.85 -9.65 10.03
N ARG A 513 -15.16 -9.14 11.24
CA ARG A 513 -16.26 -9.66 12.06
C ARG A 513 -17.63 -9.43 11.45
N ARG A 514 -17.82 -8.31 10.73
CA ARG A 514 -19.08 -8.02 10.03
C ARG A 514 -19.24 -8.87 8.79
N THR A 515 -18.16 -9.01 8.03
CA THR A 515 -18.16 -9.66 6.72
C THR A 515 -16.92 -10.54 6.61
N PRO A 516 -16.97 -11.77 7.16
CA PRO A 516 -15.85 -12.70 7.13
C PRO A 516 -15.64 -13.21 5.71
N ASN A 517 -14.93 -12.40 4.92
CA ASN A 517 -14.54 -12.69 3.55
C ASN A 517 -13.02 -12.75 3.42
N THR A 518 -12.56 -13.29 2.30
CA THR A 518 -11.12 -13.48 2.05
C THR A 518 -10.36 -12.15 1.96
N ALA A 519 -11.02 -11.05 1.59
CA ALA A 519 -10.40 -9.74 1.53
C ALA A 519 -10.14 -9.12 2.91
N ALA A 520 -11.09 -9.23 3.82
CA ALA A 520 -10.92 -8.79 5.20
C ALA A 520 -9.89 -9.65 5.94
N LEU A 521 -9.85 -10.96 5.67
CA LEU A 521 -8.79 -11.84 6.17
C LEU A 521 -7.42 -11.43 5.62
N ALA A 522 -7.30 -11.21 4.32
CA ALA A 522 -6.05 -10.74 3.72
C ALA A 522 -5.59 -9.41 4.30
N ALA A 523 -6.50 -8.44 4.50
CA ALA A 523 -6.19 -7.19 5.18
C ALA A 523 -5.64 -7.41 6.60
N LEU A 524 -6.24 -8.33 7.37
CA LEU A 524 -5.75 -8.70 8.69
C LEU A 524 -4.36 -9.33 8.63
N LEU A 525 -4.10 -10.20 7.66
CA LEU A 525 -2.79 -10.84 7.46
C LEU A 525 -1.71 -9.84 7.05
N ILE A 526 -2.01 -8.89 6.16
CA ILE A 526 -1.09 -7.80 5.78
C ILE A 526 -0.73 -6.99 7.02
N ALA A 527 -1.72 -6.49 7.75
CA ALA A 527 -1.49 -5.63 8.91
C ALA A 527 -0.76 -6.35 10.05
N SER A 528 -1.19 -7.57 10.40
CA SER A 528 -0.55 -8.36 11.46
C SER A 528 0.87 -8.79 11.10
N GLY A 529 1.12 -9.18 9.84
CA GLY A 529 2.45 -9.52 9.35
C GLY A 529 3.42 -8.34 9.44
N SER A 530 3.02 -7.17 8.90
CA SER A 530 3.83 -5.95 8.97
C SER A 530 4.10 -5.50 10.39
N LEU A 531 3.11 -5.51 11.29
CA LEU A 531 3.31 -5.13 12.69
C LEU A 531 4.18 -6.12 13.46
N THR A 532 3.96 -7.43 13.27
CA THR A 532 4.77 -8.46 13.93
C THR A 532 6.23 -8.31 13.55
N TYR A 533 6.51 -8.00 12.28
CA TYR A 533 7.88 -7.76 11.83
C TYR A 533 8.54 -6.56 12.54
N GLN A 534 7.78 -5.47 12.72
CA GLN A 534 8.24 -4.25 13.37
C GLN A 534 8.40 -4.36 14.89
N LEU A 535 7.88 -5.41 15.53
CA LEU A 535 8.22 -5.71 16.93
C LEU A 535 9.70 -6.01 17.11
N PHE A 536 10.38 -6.44 16.04
CA PHE A 536 11.78 -6.85 16.06
C PHE A 536 12.66 -6.03 15.10
N ASN A 537 12.08 -5.03 14.42
CA ASN A 537 12.78 -4.11 13.53
C ASN A 537 12.50 -2.66 14.00
N THR A 538 13.37 -1.70 13.68
CA THR A 538 13.23 -0.30 14.14
C THR A 538 12.95 0.67 13.02
N THR A 539 12.84 0.17 11.78
CA THR A 539 12.52 0.96 10.59
C THR A 539 11.02 1.21 10.45
N TYR A 540 10.34 1.53 11.55
CA TYR A 540 8.88 1.67 11.56
C TYR A 540 8.39 3.02 11.00
N TYR A 541 9.25 4.02 10.86
CA TYR A 541 8.93 5.28 10.16
C TYR A 541 9.18 5.22 8.64
N THR A 542 9.04 4.05 8.03
CA THR A 542 9.31 3.85 6.60
C THR A 542 8.06 3.49 5.82
N SER A 543 8.14 3.63 4.49
CA SER A 543 7.12 3.16 3.55
C SER A 543 6.77 1.68 3.72
N LYS A 544 7.72 0.84 4.20
CA LYS A 544 7.55 -0.62 4.35
C LYS A 544 6.51 -1.03 5.37
N LEU A 545 6.33 -0.24 6.43
CA LEU A 545 5.23 -0.45 7.38
C LEU A 545 3.95 0.23 6.90
N TRP A 546 4.03 1.52 6.55
CA TRP A 546 2.82 2.35 6.44
C TRP A 546 2.07 2.19 5.14
N VAL A 547 2.73 1.87 4.02
CA VAL A 547 2.01 1.56 2.76
C VAL A 547 1.18 0.27 2.92
N PRO A 548 1.72 -0.86 3.39
CA PRO A 548 0.90 -2.05 3.66
C PRO A 548 -0.22 -1.83 4.68
N MET A 549 0.04 -1.09 5.77
CA MET A 549 -0.99 -0.75 6.76
C MET A 549 -2.12 0.09 6.17
N ALA A 550 -1.79 1.05 5.30
CA ALA A 550 -2.76 1.87 4.59
C ALA A 550 -3.60 1.05 3.61
N LEU A 551 -2.97 0.13 2.87
CA LEU A 551 -3.66 -0.80 1.97
C LEU A 551 -4.62 -1.72 2.76
N ALA A 552 -4.15 -2.33 3.85
CA ALA A 552 -4.98 -3.16 4.71
C ALA A 552 -6.21 -2.41 5.24
N PHE A 553 -6.00 -1.18 5.72
CA PHE A 553 -7.09 -0.30 6.17
C PHE A 553 -8.07 0.04 5.05
N ALA A 554 -7.57 0.39 3.86
CA ALA A 554 -8.41 0.71 2.70
C ALA A 554 -9.22 -0.50 2.23
N ILE A 555 -8.63 -1.70 2.19
CA ILE A 555 -9.32 -2.97 1.87
C ILE A 555 -10.48 -3.17 2.85
N ALA A 556 -10.19 -3.10 4.16
CA ALA A 556 -11.20 -3.27 5.20
C ALA A 556 -12.37 -2.27 5.03
N LYS A 557 -12.08 -1.00 4.76
CA LYS A 557 -13.10 0.04 4.58
C LYS A 557 -13.92 -0.12 3.30
N ILE A 558 -13.31 -0.55 2.20
CA ILE A 558 -14.00 -0.74 0.92
C ILE A 558 -14.94 -1.96 1.02
N TYR A 559 -14.43 -3.10 1.48
CA TYR A 559 -15.22 -4.34 1.53
C TYR A 559 -16.27 -4.38 2.66
N ALA A 560 -16.04 -3.70 3.79
CA ALA A 560 -17.06 -3.60 4.83
C ALA A 560 -18.31 -2.80 4.40
N ASN A 561 -18.17 -1.89 3.43
CA ASN A 561 -19.28 -1.06 2.94
C ASN A 561 -20.08 -1.73 1.81
N THR A 562 -19.47 -2.64 1.04
CA THR A 562 -20.16 -3.28 -0.10
C THR A 562 -21.33 -4.15 0.34
N ASP A 563 -21.18 -4.89 1.44
CA ASP A 563 -22.20 -5.86 1.90
C ASP A 563 -23.43 -5.20 2.55
N HIS A 564 -23.30 -3.98 3.08
CA HIS A 564 -24.46 -3.25 3.62
C HIS A 564 -25.47 -2.87 2.53
N HIS A 565 -24.99 -2.59 1.32
CA HIS A 565 -25.89 -2.27 0.21
C HIS A 565 -26.57 -3.52 -0.36
N THR A 566 -25.85 -4.64 -0.46
CA THR A 566 -26.42 -5.87 -1.01
C THR A 566 -27.56 -6.38 -0.13
N LYS A 567 -27.42 -6.28 1.20
CA LYS A 567 -28.45 -6.68 2.17
C LYS A 567 -29.65 -5.74 2.29
N MET A 568 -29.55 -4.49 1.81
CA MET A 568 -30.69 -3.55 1.80
C MET A 568 -31.48 -3.59 0.49
N VAL A 569 -30.89 -4.14 -0.57
CA VAL A 569 -31.52 -4.27 -1.89
C VAL A 569 -32.18 -5.66 -2.06
N SER A 570 -31.66 -6.67 -1.37
CA SER A 570 -32.34 -7.97 -1.16
C SER A 570 -33.40 -7.85 -0.08
#